data_AF-A0A956KK06-F1
#
_entry.id   AF-A0A956KK06-F1
#
_cell.length_a   1.000
_cell.length_b   1.000
_cell.length_c   1.000
_cell.angle_alpha   90.00
_cell.angle_beta   90.00
_cell.angle_gamma   90.00
#
_symmetry.space_group_name_H-M   'P 1'
#
loop_
_entity.id
_entity.type
_entity.pdbx_description
1 polymer ?
#
loop_
_entity_poly.entity_id
_entity_poly.type
_entity_poly.pdbx_seq_one_letter_code
_entity_poly.pdbx_strand_id
1 'polypeptide(L)' 'MGHPWHDVDIGADAPRELRALIEIPKGSKVKYELDKPTGLLRVDRILYSSVIYPANYGF' A
#
# COMPACT_ATOMS: atom_id res chain seq x y z
N MET A 1 0.92 -7.59 17.04
CA MET A 1 0.66 -6.70 15.88
C MET A 1 1.99 -6.56 15.16
N GLY A 2 2.10 -7.02 13.92
CA GLY A 2 3.36 -7.00 13.16
C GLY A 2 3.43 -5.78 12.24
N HIS A 3 4.65 -5.26 12.05
CA HIS A 3 4.96 -4.21 11.10
C HIS A 3 4.72 -4.72 9.66
N PRO A 4 3.80 -4.13 8.89
CA PRO A 4 3.36 -4.70 7.60
C PRO A 4 4.47 -4.92 6.57
N TRP A 5 5.56 -4.16 6.64
CA TRP A 5 6.71 -4.32 5.74
C TRP A 5 7.72 -5.39 6.18
N HIS A 6 7.83 -5.67 7.48
CA HIS A 6 8.91 -6.51 8.01
C HIS A 6 8.42 -7.85 8.53
N ASP A 7 7.20 -7.90 9.06
CA ASP A 7 6.67 -9.08 9.76
C ASP A 7 5.65 -9.86 8.92
N VAL A 8 5.34 -9.37 7.72
CA VAL A 8 4.45 -10.05 6.78
C VAL A 8 5.30 -10.82 5.78
N ASP A 9 5.12 -12.14 5.78
CA ASP A 9 5.76 -13.02 4.81
C ASP A 9 5.32 -12.69 3.37
N ILE A 10 6.21 -12.90 2.41
CA ILE A 10 5.99 -12.57 1.00
C ILE A 10 5.00 -13.51 0.28
N GLY A 11 4.74 -14.70 0.85
CA GLY A 11 3.96 -15.77 0.25
C GLY A 11 4.82 -17.00 -0.06
N ALA A 12 4.25 -18.19 0.12
CA ALA A 12 4.97 -19.46 -0.05
C ALA A 12 5.44 -19.74 -1.49
N ASP A 13 4.70 -19.21 -2.47
CA ASP A 13 4.94 -19.44 -3.91
C ASP A 13 5.67 -18.27 -4.59
N ALA A 14 6.32 -17.39 -3.80
CA ALA A 14 7.15 -16.34 -4.33
C ALA A 14 8.30 -16.93 -5.18
N PRO A 15 8.61 -16.35 -6.36
CA PRO A 15 8.13 -15.07 -6.89
C PRO A 15 6.92 -15.16 -7.84
N ARG A 16 6.30 -16.33 -8.00
CA ARG A 16 5.18 -16.52 -8.94
C ARG A 16 3.89 -15.88 -8.44
N GLU A 17 3.63 -16.03 -7.14
CA GLU A 17 2.52 -15.38 -6.45
C GLU A 17 3.06 -14.65 -5.21
N LEU A 18 2.56 -13.44 -4.98
CA LEU A 18 3.06 -12.54 -3.95
C LEU A 18 1.89 -12.01 -3.12
N ARG A 19 2.10 -11.90 -1.80
CA ARG A 19 1.19 -11.18 -0.91
C ARG A 19 1.44 -9.68 -1.09
N ALA A 20 0.47 -8.99 -1.65
CA ALA A 20 0.48 -7.54 -1.77
C ALA A 20 -0.41 -6.89 -0.70
N LEU A 21 0.09 -5.85 -0.05
CA LEU A 21 -0.63 -5.04 0.92
C LEU A 21 -1.08 -3.73 0.27
N ILE A 22 -2.39 -3.52 0.21
CA ILE A 22 -2.97 -2.37 -0.49
C ILE A 22 -2.94 -1.13 0.38
N GLU A 23 -2.27 -0.09 -0.09
CA GLU A 23 -2.23 1.24 0.53
C GLU A 23 -3.34 2.13 -0.02
N ILE A 24 -3.58 2.07 -1.34
CA ILE A 24 -4.48 2.96 -2.05
C ILE A 24 -5.51 2.14 -2.84
N PRO A 25 -6.80 2.20 -2.49
CA PRO A 25 -7.83 1.50 -3.24
C PRO A 25 -8.07 2.19 -4.60
N LYS A 26 -8.47 1.38 -5.58
CA LYS A 26 -8.92 1.87 -6.90
C LYS A 26 -9.97 2.96 -6.73
N GLY A 27 -9.81 4.06 -7.46
CA GLY A 27 -10.71 5.22 -7.44
C GLY A 27 -10.34 6.28 -6.40
N SER A 28 -9.37 6.02 -5.52
CA SER A 28 -8.94 7.00 -4.52
C SER A 28 -8.24 8.21 -5.15
N LYS A 29 -8.56 9.40 -4.62
CA LYS A 29 -7.79 10.66 -4.80
C LYS A 29 -6.80 10.92 -3.67
N VAL A 30 -6.84 10.10 -2.62
CA VAL A 30 -5.93 10.20 -1.47
C VAL A 30 -4.77 9.26 -1.73
N LYS A 31 -3.56 9.82 -1.75
CA LYS A 31 -2.33 9.05 -1.78
C LYS A 31 -1.96 8.72 -0.33
N TYR A 32 -2.26 7.49 0.06
CA TYR A 32 -1.77 6.89 1.29
C TYR A 32 -0.39 6.29 1.07
N GLU A 33 0.40 6.20 2.13
CA GLU A 33 1.66 5.45 2.17
C GLU A 33 1.86 4.84 3.55
N LEU A 34 2.58 3.72 3.60
CA LEU A 34 3.09 3.15 4.83
C LEU A 34 4.15 4.09 5.44
N ASP A 35 3.90 4.51 6.66
CA ASP A 35 4.92 5.18 7.46
C ASP A 35 5.89 4.14 8.04
N LYS A 36 7.04 3.98 7.37
CA LYS A 36 8.08 2.97 7.68
C LYS A 36 8.51 2.89 9.15
N PRO A 37 8.58 3.98 9.94
CA PRO A 37 8.94 3.89 11.35
C PRO A 37 7.83 3.27 12.22
N THR A 38 6.56 3.54 11.90
CA THR A 38 5.42 3.14 12.75
C THR A 38 4.65 1.94 12.23
N GLY A 39 4.78 1.61 10.94
CA GLY A 39 3.99 0.60 10.26
C GLY A 39 2.52 0.99 10.05
N LEU A 40 2.16 2.25 10.30
CA LEU A 40 0.80 2.76 10.12
C LEU A 40 0.62 3.36 8.73
N LEU A 41 -0.63 3.40 8.26
CA LEU A 41 -0.97 4.08 7.03
C LEU A 41 -1.09 5.59 7.28
N ARG A 42 -0.34 6.39 6.54
CA ARG A 42 -0.35 7.85 6.60
C ARG A 42 -0.92 8.43 5.31
N VAL A 43 -1.67 9.51 5.41
CA VAL A 43 -2.00 10.35 4.25
C VAL A 43 -0.75 11.11 3.86
N ASP A 44 -0.13 10.76 2.73
CA ASP A 44 0.96 11.54 2.15
C ASP A 44 0.40 12.86 1.58
N ARG A 45 -0.62 12.75 0.72
CA ARG A 45 -1.30 13.91 0.14
C ARG A 45 -2.64 13.59 -0.53
N ILE A 46 -3.39 14.63 -0.86
CA ILE A 46 -4.44 14.58 -1.88
C ILE A 46 -3.80 14.81 -3.26
N LEU A 47 -4.25 14.08 -4.28
CA LEU A 47 -3.74 14.25 -5.64
C LEU A 47 -4.06 15.65 -6.17
N TYR A 48 -3.04 16.33 -6.72
CA TYR A 48 -3.12 17.72 -7.20
C TYR A 48 -3.98 17.88 -8.47
N SER A 49 -4.06 16.83 -9.28
CA SER A 49 -4.86 16.82 -10.51
C SER A 49 -6.16 16.05 -10.30
N SER A 50 -7.15 16.24 -11.17
CA SER A 50 -8.38 15.44 -11.16
C SER A 50 -8.17 14.04 -11.73
N VAL A 51 -7.21 13.33 -11.16
CA VAL A 51 -6.87 11.94 -11.46
C VAL A 51 -7.18 11.06 -10.25
N ILE A 52 -7.37 9.77 -10.49
CA ILE A 52 -7.62 8.74 -9.48
C ILE A 52 -6.71 7.54 -9.75
N TYR A 53 -6.42 6.77 -8.72
CA TYR A 53 -5.71 5.50 -8.92
C TYR A 53 -6.59 4.52 -9.73
N PRO A 54 -6.14 4.03 -10.90
CA PRO A 54 -6.97 3.21 -11.78
C PRO A 54 -7.12 1.75 -11.31
N ALA A 55 -6.26 1.32 -10.38
CA ALA A 55 -6.24 0.00 -9.77
C ALA A 55 -5.84 0.13 -8.28
N ASN A 56 -5.97 -0.96 -7.53
CA ASN A 56 -5.43 -1.03 -6.18
C ASN A 56 -3.90 -0.93 -6.26
N TYR A 57 -3.31 -0.12 -5.38
CA TYR A 57 -1.89 0.15 -5.34
C TYR A 57 -1.35 -0.07 -3.92
N GLY A 58 -0.14 -0.62 -3.83
CA GLY A 58 0.52 -0.95 -2.59
C GLY A 58 1.86 -1.62 -2.83
N PHE A 59 2.34 -2.37 -1.84
CA PHE A 59 3.65 -3.05 -1.86
C PHE A 59 3.56 -4.54 -1.55
#